data_AF-A0A081DFP6-F1
#
_entry.id   AF-A0A081DFP6-F1
#
_cell.length_a   1.000
_cell.length_b   1.000
_cell.length_c   1.000
_cell.angle_alpha   90.00
_cell.angle_beta   90.00
_cell.angle_gamma   90.00
#
_symmetry.space_group_name_H-M   'P 1'
#
loop_
_entity.id
_entity.type
_entity.pdbx_description
1 polymer ?
#
loop_
_entity_poly.entity_id
_entity_poly.type
_entity_poly.pdbx_seq_one_letter_code
_entity_poly.pdbx_strand_id
1 'polypeptide(L)'
;MKKDNLKSFLENRSTATFDVEKIVSATYDHGSDGIEVETELNLLSKPGSIGQMKTFQLPLFSVPYTQSIIAEDERKHDILYRDYEDTSSYTESITIELEEGKKFIEVPENKSLSYKQHSYTITYKELAPNKIEVKIVSKPSLEVIKASEYADFKNFVKSVIETREQYLAYK
;
A
#
# COMPACT_ATOMS: atom_id res chain seq x y z
N MET A 1 -3.05 -22.65 1.06
CA MET A 1 -3.29 -21.63 2.11
C MET A 1 -4.77 -21.67 2.52
N LYS A 2 -5.11 -21.56 3.81
CA LYS A 2 -6.51 -21.47 4.29
C LYS A 2 -6.95 -20.00 4.39
N LYS A 3 -8.26 -19.72 4.29
CA LYS A 3 -8.83 -18.36 4.41
C LYS A 3 -8.44 -17.67 5.72
N ASP A 4 -8.54 -18.36 6.87
CA ASP A 4 -8.20 -17.76 8.16
C ASP A 4 -6.72 -17.38 8.28
N ASN A 5 -5.84 -18.16 7.67
CA ASN A 5 -4.41 -17.85 7.62
C ASN A 5 -4.15 -16.62 6.76
N LEU A 6 -4.81 -16.51 5.59
CA LEU A 6 -4.69 -15.33 4.74
C LEU A 6 -5.28 -14.09 5.43
N LYS A 7 -6.45 -14.22 6.06
CA LYS A 7 -7.08 -13.12 6.81
C LYS A 7 -6.13 -12.60 7.90
N SER A 8 -5.61 -13.49 8.73
CA SER A 8 -4.65 -13.12 9.78
C SER A 8 -3.38 -12.46 9.22
N PHE A 9 -2.89 -12.96 8.08
CA PHE A 9 -1.72 -12.38 7.41
C PHE A 9 -2.00 -10.95 6.92
N LEU A 10 -3.15 -10.71 6.29
CA LEU A 10 -3.53 -9.40 5.77
C LEU A 10 -3.87 -8.41 6.89
N GLU A 11 -4.53 -8.85 7.97
CA GLU A 11 -4.86 -8.04 9.15
C GLU A 11 -3.62 -7.53 9.89
N ASN A 12 -2.51 -8.29 9.86
CA ASN A 12 -1.24 -7.83 10.42
C ASN A 12 -0.55 -6.74 9.59
N ARG A 13 -1.04 -6.46 8.38
CA ARG A 13 -0.41 -5.55 7.41
C ARG A 13 -1.29 -4.37 7.01
N SER A 14 -2.57 -4.41 7.35
CA SER A 14 -3.54 -3.38 7.01
C SER A 14 -4.36 -2.99 8.24
N THR A 15 -4.70 -1.71 8.34
CA THR A 15 -5.67 -1.21 9.33
C THR A 15 -7.12 -1.38 8.84
N ALA A 16 -7.32 -1.82 7.59
CA ALA A 16 -8.64 -2.06 7.04
C ALA A 16 -9.30 -3.26 7.74
N THR A 17 -10.60 -3.13 8.02
CA THR A 17 -11.43 -4.25 8.47
C THR A 17 -12.12 -4.86 7.25
N PHE A 18 -11.97 -6.17 7.06
CA PHE A 18 -12.52 -6.88 5.90
C PHE A 18 -12.84 -8.34 6.21
N ASP A 19 -13.65 -8.95 5.35
CA ASP A 19 -13.78 -10.40 5.25
C ASP A 19 -13.17 -10.92 3.95
N VAL A 20 -12.54 -12.10 4.05
CA VAL A 20 -12.00 -12.82 2.88
C VAL A 20 -13.13 -13.61 2.23
N GLU A 21 -13.68 -13.07 1.15
CA GLU A 21 -14.75 -13.72 0.39
C GLU A 21 -14.23 -14.97 -0.30
N LYS A 22 -13.08 -14.87 -0.97
CA LYS A 22 -12.53 -15.97 -1.76
C LYS A 22 -11.03 -15.78 -2.01
N ILE A 23 -10.31 -16.89 -1.90
CA ILE A 23 -8.94 -16.98 -2.44
C ILE A 23 -9.08 -17.45 -3.90
N VAL A 24 -8.67 -16.61 -4.85
CA VAL A 24 -8.71 -16.92 -6.27
C VAL A 24 -7.51 -17.79 -6.63
N SER A 25 -6.31 -17.35 -6.25
CA SER A 25 -5.06 -18.05 -6.50
C SER A 25 -4.03 -17.76 -5.40
N ALA A 26 -3.09 -18.69 -5.23
CA ALA A 26 -1.93 -18.52 -4.36
C ALA A 26 -0.80 -19.38 -4.94
N THR A 27 0.07 -18.75 -5.72
CA THR A 27 1.09 -19.41 -6.53
C THR A 27 2.47 -18.87 -6.20
N TYR A 28 3.46 -19.74 -6.29
CA TYR A 28 4.85 -19.32 -6.27
C TYR A 28 5.30 -19.05 -7.71
N ASP A 29 5.79 -17.84 -7.96
CA ASP A 29 6.36 -17.44 -9.24
C ASP A 29 7.86 -17.74 -9.24
N HIS A 30 8.23 -18.81 -9.95
CA HIS A 30 9.61 -19.24 -10.11
C HIS A 30 10.49 -18.22 -10.86
N GLY A 31 9.91 -17.31 -11.64
CA GLY A 31 10.64 -16.30 -12.38
C GLY A 31 11.09 -15.13 -11.50
N SER A 32 10.26 -14.73 -10.55
CA SER A 32 10.56 -13.66 -9.59
C SER A 32 11.03 -14.14 -8.21
N ASP A 33 11.07 -15.46 -7.99
CA ASP A 33 11.26 -16.06 -6.65
C ASP A 33 10.27 -15.47 -5.63
N GLY A 34 9.02 -15.31 -6.08
CA GLY A 34 7.98 -14.55 -5.40
C GLY A 34 6.73 -15.36 -5.12
N ILE A 35 5.84 -14.81 -4.30
CA ILE A 35 4.50 -15.37 -4.06
C ILE A 35 3.49 -14.38 -4.63
N GLU A 36 2.60 -14.88 -5.49
CA GLU A 36 1.44 -14.16 -5.97
C GLU A 36 0.19 -14.68 -5.26
N VAL A 37 -0.61 -13.76 -4.71
CA VAL A 37 -1.89 -14.07 -4.08
C VAL A 37 -2.95 -13.17 -4.68
N GLU A 38 -4.00 -13.79 -5.19
CA GLU A 38 -5.20 -13.11 -5.67
C GLU A 38 -6.38 -13.48 -4.78
N THR A 39 -7.08 -12.47 -4.26
CA THR A 39 -8.18 -12.67 -3.31
C THR A 39 -9.25 -11.61 -3.51
N GLU A 40 -10.50 -12.01 -3.30
CA GLU A 40 -11.67 -11.12 -3.25
C GLU A 40 -11.97 -10.81 -1.77
N LEU A 41 -12.13 -9.53 -1.44
CA LEU A 41 -12.34 -9.04 -0.07
C LEU A 41 -13.59 -8.16 0.00
N ASN A 42 -14.34 -8.29 1.09
CA ASN A 42 -15.43 -7.37 1.43
C ASN A 42 -14.98 -6.42 2.54
N LEU A 43 -14.90 -5.12 2.24
CA LEU A 43 -14.56 -4.11 3.23
C LEU A 43 -15.73 -3.92 4.21
N LEU A 44 -15.44 -4.05 5.50
CA LEU A 44 -16.41 -3.90 6.60
C LEU A 44 -16.30 -2.53 7.29
N SER A 45 -15.28 -1.74 6.95
CA SER A 45 -15.07 -0.44 7.56
C SER A 45 -16.24 0.50 7.26
N LYS A 46 -16.77 1.15 8.31
CA LYS A 46 -17.83 2.16 8.15
C LYS A 46 -17.23 3.38 7.45
N PRO A 47 -17.71 3.77 6.26
CA PRO A 47 -17.19 4.94 5.58
C PRO A 47 -17.38 6.21 6.42
N GLY A 48 -16.37 7.08 6.40
CA GLY A 48 -16.47 8.44 6.89
C GLY A 48 -17.52 9.22 6.10
N SER A 49 -17.89 10.41 6.59
CA SER A 49 -18.84 11.28 5.89
C SER A 49 -18.38 12.73 5.91
N ILE A 50 -18.36 13.36 4.73
CA ILE A 50 -18.06 14.78 4.53
C ILE A 50 -19.21 15.36 3.71
N GLY A 51 -20.12 16.09 4.37
CA GLY A 51 -21.37 16.52 3.76
C GLY A 51 -22.22 15.34 3.29
N GLN A 52 -22.52 15.29 1.98
CA GLN A 52 -23.25 14.17 1.36
C GLN A 52 -22.34 13.05 0.83
N MET A 53 -21.02 13.23 0.89
CA MET A 53 -20.04 12.28 0.37
C MET A 53 -19.67 11.26 1.45
N LYS A 54 -19.39 10.03 1.02
CA LYS A 54 -18.77 8.99 1.83
C LYS A 54 -17.29 8.89 1.50
N THR A 55 -16.48 8.58 2.50
CA THR A 55 -15.03 8.43 2.33
C THR A 55 -14.52 7.15 2.96
N PHE A 56 -13.49 6.55 2.37
CA PHE A 56 -12.79 5.41 2.95
C PHE A 56 -11.30 5.50 2.61
N GLN A 57 -10.46 4.95 3.48
CA GLN A 57 -9.04 4.81 3.22
C GLN A 57 -8.80 3.58 2.35
N LEU A 58 -7.88 3.69 1.39
CA LEU A 58 -7.48 2.57 0.54
C LEU A 58 -6.91 1.41 1.39
N PRO A 59 -7.46 0.18 1.30
CA PRO A 59 -6.93 -0.98 2.03
C PRO A 59 -5.63 -1.48 1.39
N LEU A 60 -4.49 -0.99 1.90
CA LEU A 60 -3.16 -1.43 1.45
C LEU A 60 -2.62 -2.55 2.32
N PHE A 61 -1.95 -3.52 1.69
CA PHE A 61 -1.44 -4.74 2.35
C PHE A 61 0.09 -4.90 2.23
N SER A 62 0.74 -4.25 1.28
CA SER A 62 2.20 -4.15 1.23
C SER A 62 2.71 -3.13 2.26
N VAL A 63 3.80 -3.36 3.00
CA VAL A 63 4.35 -2.39 3.98
C VAL A 63 5.86 -2.20 3.78
N PRO A 64 6.29 -1.63 2.63
CA PRO A 64 7.71 -1.50 2.30
C PRO A 64 8.47 -0.47 3.13
N TYR A 65 7.76 0.45 3.80
CA TYR A 65 8.33 1.53 4.63
C TYR A 65 7.46 1.75 5.86
N THR A 66 8.06 2.00 7.03
CA THR A 66 7.35 2.20 8.29
C THR A 66 7.80 3.46 9.01
N GLN A 67 6.96 4.01 9.87
CA GLN A 67 7.32 5.17 10.71
C GLN A 67 8.51 4.85 11.64
N SER A 68 8.66 3.60 12.06
CA SER A 68 9.71 3.17 13.00
C SER A 68 11.13 3.40 12.48
N ILE A 69 11.34 3.26 11.16
CA ILE A 69 12.68 3.43 10.57
C ILE A 69 13.14 4.90 10.51
N ILE A 70 12.18 5.82 10.64
CA ILE A 70 12.40 7.28 10.59
C ILE A 70 11.99 8.00 11.87
N ALA A 71 11.91 7.28 12.99
CA ALA A 71 11.45 7.80 14.27
C ALA A 71 12.41 8.83 14.89
N GLU A 72 13.72 8.73 14.61
CA GLU A 72 14.73 9.65 15.12
C GLU A 72 14.69 10.99 14.38
N ASP A 73 15.03 12.10 15.03
CA ASP A 73 15.17 13.39 14.34
C ASP A 73 16.44 13.49 13.51
N GLU A 74 17.54 12.99 14.06
CA GLU A 74 18.85 12.86 13.42
C GLU A 74 19.47 11.51 13.79
N ARG A 75 20.35 10.96 12.95
CA ARG A 75 21.09 9.72 13.25
C ARG A 75 22.60 9.98 13.29
N LYS A 76 23.28 9.27 14.19
CA LYS A 76 24.75 9.25 14.29
C LYS A 76 25.39 8.02 13.62
N HIS A 77 24.57 7.05 13.24
CA HIS A 77 24.99 5.80 12.64
C HIS A 77 24.18 5.51 11.37
N ASP A 78 24.78 4.76 10.47
CA ASP A 78 24.14 4.31 9.23
C ASP A 78 22.95 3.38 9.53
N ILE A 79 21.95 3.37 8.64
CA ILE A 79 20.84 2.42 8.68
C ILE A 79 21.19 1.23 7.79
N LEU A 80 21.17 0.04 8.39
CA LEU A 80 21.19 -1.21 7.64
C LEU A 80 19.76 -1.56 7.25
N TYR A 81 19.31 -1.13 6.06
CA TYR A 81 17.90 -1.28 5.66
C TYR A 81 17.44 -2.74 5.62
N ARG A 82 18.35 -3.66 5.30
CA ARG A 82 18.15 -5.12 5.34
C ARG A 82 17.65 -5.66 6.68
N ASP A 83 17.84 -4.92 7.78
CA ASP A 83 17.36 -5.33 9.11
C ASP A 83 15.87 -5.03 9.29
N TYR A 84 15.26 -4.26 8.38
CA TYR A 84 13.86 -3.83 8.40
C TYR A 84 13.03 -4.44 7.27
N GLU A 85 13.67 -4.86 6.19
CA GLU A 85 13.03 -5.33 4.97
C GLU A 85 13.85 -6.47 4.36
N ASP A 86 13.17 -7.56 4.00
CA ASP A 86 13.76 -8.74 3.37
C ASP A 86 13.41 -8.86 1.88
N THR A 87 12.49 -8.02 1.41
CA THR A 87 11.96 -8.05 0.05
C THR A 87 12.35 -6.79 -0.72
N SER A 88 12.88 -6.95 -1.93
CA SER A 88 13.31 -5.82 -2.78
C SER A 88 12.22 -5.27 -3.70
N SER A 89 11.05 -5.92 -3.75
CA SER A 89 9.92 -5.45 -4.55
C SER A 89 8.56 -5.89 -4.03
N TYR A 90 7.61 -4.97 -4.01
CA TYR A 90 6.19 -5.23 -3.81
C TYR A 90 5.41 -4.73 -5.02
N THR A 91 4.50 -5.56 -5.53
CA THR A 91 3.50 -5.14 -6.50
C THR A 91 2.12 -5.45 -5.92
N GLU A 92 1.26 -4.45 -5.90
CA GLU A 92 -0.11 -4.56 -5.39
C GLU A 92 -1.05 -3.98 -6.43
N SER A 93 -2.09 -4.74 -6.81
CA SER A 93 -3.10 -4.34 -7.78
C SER A 93 -4.47 -4.55 -7.16
N ILE A 94 -5.20 -3.48 -6.95
CA ILE A 94 -6.49 -3.47 -6.25
C ILE A 94 -7.53 -2.94 -7.20
N THR A 95 -8.57 -3.73 -7.45
CA THR A 95 -9.78 -3.24 -8.11
C THR A 95 -10.83 -2.98 -7.05
N ILE A 96 -11.29 -1.73 -6.98
CA ILE A 96 -12.31 -1.31 -6.02
C ILE A 96 -13.60 -1.06 -6.78
N GLU A 97 -14.67 -1.70 -6.33
CA GLU A 97 -16.00 -1.59 -6.92
C GLU A 97 -16.99 -1.15 -5.84
N LEU A 98 -17.72 -0.06 -6.12
CA LEU A 98 -18.78 0.44 -5.24
C LEU A 98 -20.11 -0.23 -5.59
N GLU A 99 -21.01 -0.24 -4.60
CA GLU A 99 -22.41 -0.67 -4.78
C GLU A 99 -23.09 0.03 -5.95
N GLU A 100 -24.11 -0.62 -6.51
CA GLU A 100 -24.88 -0.07 -7.64
C GLU A 100 -25.46 1.32 -7.33
N GLY A 101 -25.40 2.21 -8.32
CA GLY A 101 -25.87 3.59 -8.19
C GLY A 101 -24.90 4.54 -7.47
N LYS A 102 -23.76 4.03 -6.96
CA LYS A 102 -22.68 4.84 -6.41
C LYS A 102 -21.65 5.23 -7.46
N LYS A 103 -20.96 6.34 -7.22
CA LYS A 103 -19.81 6.73 -8.04
C LYS A 103 -18.74 7.46 -7.26
N PHE A 104 -17.49 7.29 -7.70
CA PHE A 104 -16.38 8.09 -7.21
C PHE A 104 -16.59 9.57 -7.56
N ILE A 105 -16.16 10.45 -6.66
CA ILE A 105 -16.23 11.90 -6.87
C ILE A 105 -15.10 12.36 -7.78
N GLU A 106 -13.91 11.85 -7.51
CA GLU A 106 -12.67 12.16 -8.21
C GLU A 106 -11.72 10.97 -8.10
N VAL A 107 -10.88 10.79 -9.11
CA VAL A 107 -9.78 9.84 -9.09
C VAL A 107 -8.51 10.58 -8.69
N PRO A 108 -7.79 10.13 -7.65
CA PRO A 108 -6.58 10.82 -7.21
C PRO A 108 -5.50 10.88 -8.30
N GLU A 109 -4.62 11.86 -8.19
CA GLU A 109 -3.46 11.96 -9.08
C GLU A 109 -2.45 10.83 -8.82
N ASN A 110 -1.84 10.36 -9.92
CA ASN A 110 -0.74 9.41 -9.85
C ASN A 110 0.47 10.04 -9.16
N LYS A 111 1.18 9.26 -8.34
CA LYS A 111 2.36 9.73 -7.63
C LYS A 111 3.54 8.79 -7.83
N SER A 112 4.70 9.37 -8.11
CA SER A 112 5.98 8.68 -8.23
C SER A 112 6.98 9.36 -7.31
N LEU A 113 7.56 8.58 -6.42
CA LEU A 113 8.55 9.02 -5.44
C LEU A 113 9.81 8.18 -5.61
N SER A 114 10.97 8.83 -5.53
CA SER A 114 12.25 8.15 -5.58
C SER A 114 13.25 8.78 -4.64
N TYR A 115 14.14 7.94 -4.13
CA TYR A 115 15.31 8.33 -3.37
C TYR A 115 16.41 7.31 -3.65
N LYS A 116 17.43 7.72 -4.41
CA LYS A 116 18.47 6.80 -4.90
C LYS A 116 17.86 5.54 -5.54
N GLN A 117 18.18 4.35 -5.04
CA GLN A 117 17.66 3.06 -5.51
C GLN A 117 16.28 2.71 -4.96
N HIS A 118 15.75 3.50 -4.01
CA HIS A 118 14.38 3.35 -3.54
C HIS A 118 13.38 4.00 -4.52
N SER A 119 12.27 3.32 -4.77
CA SER A 119 11.15 3.90 -5.50
C SER A 119 9.80 3.45 -4.94
N TYR A 120 8.81 4.31 -5.10
CA TYR A 120 7.42 4.05 -4.80
C TYR A 120 6.55 4.72 -5.86
N THR A 121 5.69 3.96 -6.52
CA THR A 121 4.72 4.49 -7.48
C THR A 121 3.33 4.01 -7.11
N ILE A 122 2.35 4.91 -7.11
CA ILE A 122 0.93 4.60 -7.04
C ILE A 122 0.23 5.22 -8.24
N THR A 123 -0.55 4.42 -8.95
CA THR A 123 -1.33 4.86 -10.10
C THR A 123 -2.78 4.48 -9.95
N TYR A 124 -3.66 5.39 -10.34
CA TYR A 124 -5.09 5.25 -10.33
C TYR A 124 -5.62 5.26 -11.76
N LYS A 125 -6.61 4.41 -12.03
CA LYS A 125 -7.28 4.35 -13.32
C LYS A 125 -8.79 4.16 -13.10
N GLU A 126 -9.59 5.08 -13.62
CA GLU A 126 -11.04 4.89 -13.69
C GLU A 126 -11.34 3.80 -14.72
N LEU A 127 -12.01 2.73 -14.28
CA LEU A 127 -12.51 1.68 -15.16
C LEU A 127 -13.99 1.92 -15.51
N ALA A 128 -14.75 2.46 -14.56
CA ALA A 128 -16.14 2.89 -14.69
C ALA A 128 -16.47 3.89 -13.55
N PRO A 129 -17.61 4.59 -13.58
CA PRO A 129 -17.97 5.56 -12.53
C PRO A 129 -17.97 4.98 -11.10
N ASN A 130 -18.29 3.69 -10.95
CA ASN A 130 -18.30 2.96 -9.67
C ASN A 130 -17.07 2.06 -9.48
N LYS A 131 -16.06 2.12 -10.36
CA LYS A 131 -14.95 1.16 -10.37
C LYS A 131 -13.61 1.80 -10.70
N ILE A 132 -12.64 1.63 -9.81
CA ILE A 132 -11.26 2.10 -10.01
C ILE A 132 -10.26 0.96 -9.85
N GLU A 133 -9.18 1.03 -10.61
CA GLU A 133 -7.99 0.22 -10.42
C GLU A 133 -6.91 1.07 -9.76
N VAL A 134 -6.28 0.52 -8.73
CA VAL A 134 -5.11 1.08 -8.06
C VAL A 134 -3.96 0.13 -8.20
N LYS A 135 -2.84 0.59 -8.75
CA LYS A 135 -1.62 -0.18 -8.88
C LYS A 135 -0.49 0.49 -8.11
N ILE A 136 0.18 -0.28 -7.27
CA ILE A 136 1.34 0.15 -6.49
C ILE A 136 2.53 -0.71 -6.86
N VAL A 137 3.67 -0.06 -7.07
CA VAL A 137 4.97 -0.72 -7.21
C VAL A 137 5.92 -0.04 -6.24
N SER A 138 6.46 -0.84 -5.32
CA SER A 138 7.45 -0.39 -4.34
C SER A 138 8.73 -1.17 -4.55
N LYS A 139 9.85 -0.48 -4.66
CA LYS A 139 11.18 -1.10 -4.75
C LYS A 139 12.06 -0.52 -3.65
N PRO A 140 12.03 -1.06 -2.43
CA PRO A 140 13.00 -0.70 -1.41
C PRO A 140 14.40 -1.20 -1.81
N SER A 141 15.42 -0.38 -1.55
CA SER A 141 16.82 -0.81 -1.64
C SER A 141 17.26 -1.42 -0.32
N LEU A 142 18.02 -2.51 -0.38
CA LEU A 142 18.64 -3.15 0.79
C LEU A 142 20.04 -2.58 1.08
N GLU A 143 20.45 -1.54 0.36
CA GLU A 143 21.71 -0.85 0.59
C GLU A 143 21.73 -0.10 1.92
N VAL A 144 22.94 0.23 2.36
CA VAL A 144 23.16 1.00 3.58
C VAL A 144 22.82 2.46 3.32
N ILE A 145 21.97 3.05 4.17
CA ILE A 145 21.66 4.48 4.14
C ILE A 145 22.62 5.17 5.10
N LYS A 146 23.43 6.11 4.61
CA LYS A 146 24.41 6.78 5.47
C LYS A 146 23.73 7.71 6.46
N ALA A 147 24.34 7.87 7.64
CA ALA A 147 23.84 8.83 8.64
C ALA A 147 23.66 10.25 8.06
N SER A 148 24.59 10.68 7.19
CA SER A 148 24.55 11.97 6.48
C SER A 148 23.38 12.11 5.51
N GLU A 149 22.75 11.01 5.11
CA GLU A 149 21.68 10.97 4.11
C GLU A 149 20.31 10.77 4.75
N TYR A 150 20.27 10.65 6.08
CA TYR A 150 19.08 10.32 6.83
C TYR A 150 17.96 11.34 6.64
N ALA A 151 18.27 12.63 6.56
CA ALA A 151 17.25 13.67 6.38
C ALA A 151 16.46 13.48 5.07
N ASP A 152 17.17 13.24 3.97
CA ASP A 152 16.55 13.01 2.66
C ASP A 152 15.77 11.71 2.62
N PHE A 153 16.35 10.64 3.19
CA PHE A 153 15.68 9.36 3.33
C PHE A 153 14.39 9.47 4.17
N LYS A 154 14.43 10.21 5.29
CA LYS A 154 13.28 10.48 6.16
C LYS A 154 12.18 11.21 5.41
N ASN A 155 12.52 12.22 4.62
CA ASN A 155 11.54 12.96 3.81
C ASN A 155 10.89 12.08 2.73
N PHE A 156 11.67 11.20 2.09
CA PHE A 156 11.15 10.22 1.15
C PHE A 156 10.17 9.25 1.82
N VAL A 157 10.55 8.62 2.94
CA VAL A 157 9.69 7.68 3.67
C VAL A 157 8.41 8.37 4.16
N LYS A 158 8.50 9.58 4.71
CA LYS A 158 7.31 10.37 5.09
C LYS A 158 6.38 10.59 3.91
N SER A 159 6.93 11.01 2.77
CA SER A 159 6.15 11.22 1.55
C SER A 159 5.45 9.94 1.09
N VAL A 160 6.08 8.77 1.25
CA VAL A 160 5.46 7.47 0.95
C VAL A 160 4.33 7.16 1.94
N ILE A 161 4.57 7.32 3.24
CA ILE A 161 3.55 7.07 4.29
C ILE A 161 2.33 7.97 4.06
N GLU A 162 2.51 9.27 3.87
CA GLU A 162 1.43 10.23 3.60
C GLU A 162 0.65 9.88 2.32
N THR A 163 1.34 9.39 1.29
CA THR A 163 0.69 8.93 0.04
C THR A 163 -0.19 7.71 0.27
N ARG A 164 0.15 6.85 1.23
CA ARG A 164 -0.60 5.65 1.60
C ARG A 164 -1.77 5.94 2.54
N GLU A 165 -1.84 7.13 3.11
CA GLU A 165 -2.94 7.62 3.95
C GLU A 165 -4.07 8.29 3.13
N GLN A 166 -4.03 8.20 1.80
CA GLN A 166 -5.04 8.78 0.92
C GLN A 166 -6.43 8.14 1.11
N TYR A 167 -7.45 9.00 1.08
CA TYR A 167 -8.86 8.62 1.14
C TYR A 167 -9.49 8.77 -0.25
N LEU A 168 -10.40 7.86 -0.57
CA LEU A 168 -11.26 7.93 -1.73
C LEU A 168 -12.65 8.43 -1.31
N ALA A 169 -13.26 9.27 -2.13
CA ALA A 169 -14.59 9.82 -1.90
C ALA A 169 -15.58 9.33 -2.95
N TYR A 170 -16.81 9.04 -2.52
CA TYR A 170 -17.90 8.59 -3.39
C TYR A 170 -19.27 9.11 -2.91
N LYS A 171 -20.28 9.02 -3.77
CA LYS A 171 -21.68 9.34 -3.44
C LYS A 171 -22.66 8.35 -4.04
#